data_AF-A0A7C1STW9-F1
#
_entry.id   AF-A0A7C1STW9-F1
#
_cell.length_a   1.000
_cell.length_b   1.000
_cell.length_c   1.000
_cell.angle_alpha   90.00
_cell.angle_beta   90.00
_cell.angle_gamma   90.00
#
_symmetry.space_group_name_H-M   'P 1'
#
loop_
_entity.id
_entity.type
_entity.pdbx_description
1 polymer ?
#
loop_
_entity_poly.entity_id
_entity_poly.type
_entity_poly.pdbx_seq_one_letter_code
_entity_poly.pdbx_strand_id
1 'polypeptide(L)'
;IFLILLNLFLLILGAILDIFSALVIMVPLILPIAVSYGIDPIHLGIIFLANMQIGYFTPPVGMNLFIASYRFKKPIGELYRATIPFMIVLLAAMLVITYWPALSLVLLKR
;
A
#
# COMPACT_ATOMS: atom_id res chain seq x y z
N ILE A 1 -11.62 2.00 -13.13
CA ILE A 1 -11.93 3.17 -12.26
C ILE A 1 -11.93 2.78 -10.78
N PHE A 2 -12.69 1.77 -10.37
CA PHE A 2 -12.71 1.27 -8.99
C PHE A 2 -11.32 1.05 -8.38
N LEU A 3 -10.44 0.29 -9.06
CA LEU A 3 -9.08 0.01 -8.58
C LEU A 3 -8.22 1.28 -8.36
N ILE A 4 -8.33 2.28 -9.25
CA ILE A 4 -7.58 3.54 -9.11
C ILE A 4 -8.03 4.29 -7.84
N LEU A 5 -9.34 4.42 -7.67
CA LEU A 5 -9.92 5.07 -6.49
C LEU A 5 -9.57 4.33 -5.21
N LEU A 6 -9.61 2.99 -5.26
CA LEU A 6 -9.19 2.14 -4.15
C LEU A 6 -7.73 2.40 -3.78
N ASN A 7 -6.81 2.41 -4.76
CA ASN A 7 -5.40 2.66 -4.49
C ASN A 7 -5.14 4.04 -3.87
N LEU A 8 -5.73 5.10 -4.44
CA LEU A 8 -5.65 6.46 -3.90
C LEU A 8 -6.17 6.52 -2.45
N PHE A 9 -7.33 5.91 -2.20
CA PHE A 9 -7.92 5.84 -0.88
C PHE A 9 -7.02 5.09 0.12
N LEU A 10 -6.49 3.94 -0.28
CA LEU A 10 -5.61 3.11 0.55
C LEU A 10 -4.26 3.77 0.82
N LEU A 11 -3.71 4.54 -0.12
CA LEU A 11 -2.48 5.31 0.10
C LEU A 11 -2.68 6.39 1.18
N ILE A 12 -3.80 7.12 1.11
CA ILE A 12 -4.15 8.13 2.12
C ILE A 12 -4.35 7.45 3.49
N LEU A 13 -5.05 6.31 3.50
CA LEU A 13 -5.27 5.54 4.72
C LEU A 13 -3.99 4.99 5.33
N GLY A 14 -3.11 4.42 4.53
CA GLY A 14 -1.84 3.86 4.99
C GLY A 14 -0.89 4.92 5.54
N ALA A 15 -1.08 6.18 5.15
CA ALA A 15 -0.31 7.29 5.69
C ALA A 15 -0.78 7.70 7.11
N ILE A 16 -2.00 7.34 7.52
CA ILE A 16 -2.63 7.76 8.78
C ILE A 16 -2.76 6.60 9.78
N LEU A 17 -3.19 5.43 9.30
CA LEU A 17 -3.45 4.25 10.12
C LEU A 17 -2.29 3.25 10.04
N ASP A 18 -2.12 2.47 11.11
CA ASP A 18 -1.24 1.30 11.04
C ASP A 18 -1.84 0.19 10.16
N ILE A 19 -0.95 -0.63 9.59
CA ILE A 19 -1.29 -1.65 8.61
C ILE A 19 -2.27 -2.68 9.19
N PHE A 20 -2.08 -3.11 10.44
CA PHE A 20 -2.92 -4.13 11.06
C PHE A 20 -4.31 -3.59 11.37
N SER A 21 -4.42 -2.41 11.98
CA SER A 21 -5.74 -1.81 12.27
C SER A 21 -6.54 -1.54 11.00
N ALA A 22 -5.89 -1.04 9.95
CA ALA A 22 -6.55 -0.80 8.67
C ALA A 22 -7.05 -2.10 8.03
N LEU A 23 -6.28 -3.19 8.07
CA LEU A 23 -6.72 -4.48 7.53
C LEU A 23 -7.96 -5.00 8.26
N VAL A 24 -7.94 -4.98 9.60
CA VAL A 24 -9.05 -5.50 10.42
C VAL A 24 -10.35 -4.74 10.15
N ILE A 25 -10.27 -3.43 9.96
CA ILE A 25 -11.45 -2.57 9.77
C ILE A 25 -11.92 -2.58 8.31
N MET A 26 -10.98 -2.43 7.36
CA MET A 26 -11.33 -2.13 5.97
C MET A 26 -11.52 -3.35 5.08
N VAL A 27 -10.81 -4.46 5.34
CA VAL A 27 -10.98 -5.69 4.55
C VAL A 27 -12.43 -6.16 4.53
N PRO A 28 -13.14 -6.33 5.67
CA PRO A 28 -14.53 -6.79 5.64
C PRO A 28 -15.48 -5.80 4.92
N LEU A 29 -15.11 -4.51 4.87
CA LEU A 29 -15.89 -3.47 4.19
C LEU A 29 -15.65 -3.46 2.66
N ILE A 30 -14.39 -3.58 2.24
CA ILE A 30 -13.99 -3.47 0.83
C ILE A 30 -14.16 -4.80 0.09
N LEU A 31 -13.94 -5.93 0.74
CA LEU A 31 -14.00 -7.26 0.14
C LEU A 31 -15.32 -7.55 -0.60
N PRO A 32 -16.52 -7.36 -0.01
CA PRO A 32 -17.78 -7.64 -0.71
C PRO A 32 -17.97 -6.76 -1.95
N ILE A 33 -17.47 -5.53 -1.92
CA ILE A 33 -17.49 -4.60 -3.06
C ILE A 33 -16.51 -5.10 -4.13
N ALA A 34 -15.28 -5.44 -3.76
CA ALA A 34 -14.29 -5.92 -4.73
C ALA A 34 -14.74 -7.22 -5.43
N VAL A 35 -15.35 -8.15 -4.69
CA VAL A 35 -15.90 -9.39 -5.23
C VAL A 35 -17.05 -9.12 -6.20
N SER A 36 -17.92 -8.13 -5.94
CA SER A 36 -18.99 -7.77 -6.88
C SER A 36 -18.47 -7.15 -8.18
N TYR A 37 -17.27 -6.55 -8.15
CA TYR A 37 -16.52 -6.10 -9.32
C TYR A 37 -15.70 -7.20 -10.01
N GLY A 38 -15.78 -8.46 -9.55
CA GLY A 38 -15.07 -9.60 -10.12
C GLY A 38 -13.59 -9.68 -9.75
N ILE A 39 -13.15 -8.96 -8.70
CA ILE A 39 -11.77 -9.00 -8.22
C ILE A 39 -11.57 -10.19 -7.30
N ASP A 40 -10.50 -10.95 -7.52
CA ASP A 40 -10.12 -12.06 -6.66
C ASP A 40 -9.75 -11.56 -5.24
N PRO A 41 -10.29 -12.17 -4.16
CA PRO A 41 -9.99 -11.79 -2.78
C PRO A 41 -8.50 -11.75 -2.43
N ILE A 42 -7.70 -12.67 -2.99
CA ILE A 42 -6.26 -12.76 -2.72
C ILE A 42 -5.54 -11.63 -3.43
N HIS A 43 -5.91 -11.37 -4.70
CA HIS A 43 -5.37 -10.24 -5.44
C HIS A 43 -5.70 -8.91 -4.75
N LEU A 44 -6.93 -8.75 -4.27
CA LEU A 44 -7.34 -7.62 -3.45
C LEU A 44 -6.46 -7.47 -2.19
N GLY A 45 -6.22 -8.56 -1.47
CA GLY A 45 -5.36 -8.54 -0.28
C GLY A 45 -3.94 -8.06 -0.59
N ILE A 46 -3.38 -8.47 -1.72
CA ILE A 46 -2.06 -8.04 -2.18
C ILE A 46 -2.07 -6.55 -2.54
N ILE A 47 -3.08 -6.08 -3.29
CA ILE A 47 -3.25 -4.65 -3.58
C ILE A 47 -3.35 -3.86 -2.27
N PHE A 48 -4.14 -4.36 -1.32
CA PHE A 48 -4.34 -3.70 -0.03
C PHE A 48 -3.02 -3.55 0.72
N LEU A 49 -2.27 -4.65 0.89
CA LEU A 49 -0.97 -4.66 1.57
C LEU A 49 0.05 -3.75 0.87
N ALA A 50 0.12 -3.79 -0.45
CA ALA A 50 1.06 -2.97 -1.22
C ALA A 50 0.81 -1.47 -1.03
N ASN A 51 -0.45 -1.02 -1.10
CA ASN A 51 -0.79 0.38 -0.88
C ASN A 51 -0.53 0.82 0.56
N MET A 52 -0.91 -0.03 1.53
CA MET A 52 -0.70 0.27 2.94
C MET A 52 0.77 0.41 3.30
N GLN A 53 1.65 -0.46 2.77
CA GLN A 53 3.10 -0.35 2.94
C GLN A 53 3.64 0.96 2.37
N ILE A 54 3.23 1.35 1.16
CA ILE A 54 3.68 2.60 0.54
C ILE A 54 3.15 3.82 1.30
N GLY A 55 1.89 3.79 1.73
CA GLY A 55 1.31 4.83 2.58
C GLY A 55 2.08 5.00 3.89
N TYR A 56 2.51 3.90 4.52
CA TYR A 56 3.27 3.92 5.77
C TYR A 56 4.67 4.53 5.65
N PHE A 57 5.20 4.60 4.42
CA PHE A 57 6.43 5.30 4.07
C PHE A 57 6.23 6.79 3.74
N THR A 58 4.99 7.23 3.46
CA THR A 58 4.66 8.57 2.98
C THR A 58 4.33 9.50 4.17
N PRO A 59 4.64 10.81 4.13
CA PRO A 59 4.23 11.75 5.19
C PRO A 59 2.70 11.79 5.23
N PRO A 60 2.01 11.62 6.38
CA PRO A 60 2.19 12.35 7.64
C PRO A 60 2.67 11.55 8.88
N VAL A 61 2.51 10.22 8.93
CA VAL A 61 3.01 9.40 10.07
C VAL A 61 4.38 8.80 9.78
N GLY A 62 4.63 8.29 8.56
CA GLY A 62 5.96 7.91 8.05
C GLY A 62 6.83 7.09 9.01
N MET A 63 6.24 6.18 9.78
CA MET A 63 6.86 5.62 11.00
C MET A 63 8.24 5.00 10.74
N ASN A 64 8.40 4.32 9.61
CA ASN A 64 9.68 3.72 9.21
C ASN A 64 10.80 4.76 9.07
N LEU A 65 10.48 5.92 8.48
CA LEU A 65 11.42 7.03 8.30
C LEU A 65 11.63 7.80 9.61
N PHE A 66 10.62 7.88 10.48
CA PHE A 66 10.76 8.41 11.83
C PHE A 66 11.74 7.57 12.68
N ILE A 67 11.60 6.25 12.67
CA ILE A 67 12.50 5.34 13.39
C ILE A 67 13.92 5.43 12.80
N ALA A 68 14.04 5.48 11.46
CA ALA A 68 15.33 5.68 10.81
C ALA A 68 15.97 7.03 11.20
N SER A 69 15.19 8.12 11.21
CA SER A 69 15.65 9.44 11.64
C SER A 69 16.22 9.41 13.06
N TYR A 70 15.52 8.73 13.97
CA TYR A 70 16.00 8.55 15.34
C TYR A 70 17.33 7.78 15.39
N ARG A 71 17.45 6.69 14.61
CA ARG A 71 18.64 5.84 14.58
C ARG A 71 19.87 6.52 13.94
N PHE A 72 19.66 7.28 12.87
CA PHE A 72 20.71 7.97 12.11
C PHE A 72 20.97 9.40 12.59
N LYS A 73 20.18 9.92 13.54
CA LYS A 73 20.25 11.31 14.05
C LYS A 73 20.20 12.37 12.94
N LYS A 74 19.45 12.08 11.87
CA LYS A 74 19.27 12.97 10.72
C LYS A 74 17.84 13.49 10.65
N PRO A 75 17.61 14.71 10.17
CA PRO A 75 16.26 15.24 10.04
C PRO A 75 15.41 14.39 9.10
N ILE A 76 14.16 14.17 9.48
CA ILE A 76 13.19 13.35 8.74
C ILE A 76 13.06 13.80 7.28
N GLY A 77 13.07 15.11 7.02
CA GLY A 77 12.97 15.65 5.67
C GLY A 77 14.14 15.24 4.74
N GLU A 78 15.35 15.06 5.28
CA GLU A 78 16.51 14.60 4.51
C GLU A 78 16.34 13.12 4.11
N LEU A 79 15.86 12.30 5.04
CA LEU A 79 15.55 10.89 4.80
C LEU A 79 14.43 10.72 3.78
N TYR A 80 13.34 11.49 3.89
CA TYR A 80 12.27 11.51 2.90
C TYR A 80 12.80 11.78 1.51
N ARG A 81 13.63 12.82 1.36
CA ARG A 81 14.17 13.21 0.06
C ARG A 81 15.07 12.12 -0.53
N ALA A 82 15.82 11.42 0.32
CA ALA A 82 16.66 10.30 -0.10
C ALA A 82 15.84 9.07 -0.54
N THR A 83 14.63 8.87 0.01
CA THR A 83 13.79 7.70 -0.31
C THR A 83 12.82 7.93 -1.48
N ILE A 84 12.63 9.17 -1.95
CA ILE A 84 11.76 9.49 -3.11
C ILE A 84 12.01 8.57 -4.32
N PRO A 85 13.27 8.31 -4.75
CA PRO A 85 13.51 7.44 -5.91
C PRO A 85 12.95 6.02 -5.71
N PHE A 86 13.13 5.46 -4.51
CA PHE A 86 12.59 4.14 -4.17
C PHE A 86 11.07 4.16 -4.04
N MET A 87 10.50 5.25 -3.53
CA MET A 87 9.05 5.43 -3.46
C MET A 87 8.40 5.40 -4.84
N ILE A 88 9.03 6.02 -5.85
CA ILE A 88 8.57 5.97 -7.24
C ILE A 88 8.60 4.54 -7.79
N VAL A 89 9.66 3.78 -7.50
CA VAL A 89 9.77 2.36 -7.91
C VAL A 89 8.66 1.53 -7.26
N LEU A 90 8.37 1.74 -5.98
CA LEU A 90 7.30 1.05 -5.26
C LEU A 90 5.92 1.41 -5.82
N LEU A 91 5.67 2.68 -6.12
CA LEU A 91 4.43 3.12 -6.76
C LEU A 91 4.25 2.49 -8.16
N ALA A 92 5.31 2.45 -8.96
CA ALA A 92 5.28 1.79 -10.26
C ALA A 92 4.99 0.29 -10.13
N ALA A 93 5.68 -0.40 -9.21
CA ALA A 93 5.43 -1.81 -8.93
C ALA A 93 4.00 -2.07 -8.46
N MET A 94 3.45 -1.20 -7.62
CA MET A 94 2.08 -1.28 -7.13
C MET A 94 1.04 -1.10 -8.25
N LEU A 95 1.28 -0.19 -9.19
CA LEU A 95 0.44 -0.07 -10.39
C LEU A 95 0.51 -1.33 -11.26
N VAL A 96 1.72 -1.86 -11.47
CA VAL A 96 1.92 -3.10 -12.24
C VAL A 96 1.15 -4.26 -11.60
N ILE A 97 1.26 -4.43 -10.27
CA ILE A 97 0.52 -5.44 -9.53
C ILE A 97 -0.98 -5.23 -9.73
N THR A 98 -1.49 -4.01 -9.51
CA THR A 98 -2.93 -3.69 -9.60
C THR A 98 -3.54 -4.06 -10.95
N TYR A 99 -2.83 -3.80 -12.06
CA TYR A 99 -3.36 -4.04 -13.41
C TYR A 99 -2.97 -5.39 -13.99
N TRP A 100 -1.99 -6.07 -13.41
CA TRP A 100 -1.54 -7.39 -13.84
C TRP A 100 -1.87 -8.44 -12.75
N PRO A 101 -3.14 -8.89 -12.65
CA PRO A 101 -3.57 -9.84 -11.62
C PRO A 101 -2.86 -11.18 -11.71
N ALA A 102 -2.34 -11.56 -12.88
CA ALA A 102 -1.53 -12.77 -13.03
C ALA A 102 -0.28 -12.75 -12.13
N LEU A 103 0.32 -11.60 -11.81
CA LEU A 103 1.45 -11.55 -10.87
C LEU A 103 1.07 -12.04 -9.48
N SER A 104 -0.18 -11.82 -9.08
CA SER A 104 -0.72 -12.28 -7.81
C SER A 104 -1.26 -13.71 -7.88
N LEU A 105 -1.80 -14.12 -9.02
CA LEU A 105 -2.61 -15.34 -9.14
C LEU A 105 -1.91 -16.50 -9.86
N VAL A 106 -0.84 -16.27 -10.62
CA VAL A 106 -0.18 -17.32 -11.44
C VAL A 106 0.39 -18.46 -10.60
N LEU A 107 0.90 -18.16 -9.41
CA LEU A 107 1.43 -19.19 -8.50
C LEU A 107 0.33 -19.86 -7.65
N LEU A 108 -0.88 -19.30 -7.63
CA LEU A 108 -2.03 -19.91 -6.98
C LEU A 108 -2.60 -20.97 -7.92
N LYS A 109 -2.11 -22.19 -7.74
CA LYS A 109 -2.71 -23.42 -8.28
C LYS A 109 -4.13 -23.53 -7.70
N ARG A 110 -5.13 -23.11 -8.46
CA ARG A 110 -6.53 -23.49 -8.23
C ARG A 110 -6.79 -24.84 -8.90
#